data_AF-A0A9E6F6D6-F1
#
_entry.id   AF-A0A9E6F6D6-F1
#
_cell.length_a   1.000
_cell.length_b   1.000
_cell.length_c   1.000
_cell.angle_alpha   90.00
_cell.angle_beta   90.00
_cell.angle_gamma   90.00
#
_symmetry.space_group_name_H-M   'P 1'
#
loop_
_entity.id
_entity.type
_entity.pdbx_description
1 polymer ?
#
loop_
_entity_poly.entity_id
_entity_poly.type
_entity_poly.pdbx_seq_one_letter_code
_entity_poly.pdbx_strand_id
1 'polypeptide(L)'
;MTINLPSSTNGVGLFGDINGATITGIGVTNVNITGKDRVGAVIGNTYSNCTVTNCYAVGSITGHSDVGGIVGYNGESTGNAIVNCNSTANVTGFSNVGGVVGVNGNTANNAVSNCYNNGGIVTGTASSAAIGGVVGYNANSVTTCYSTGTVSGWHQVGGLVGWNVGSVSNSHSTGDVSVGASNDDAGGLIGRNASGTVSNSYSTGAVAGGNFAINIGGLVGNNISSSTISGCYSTGNATAANTSASIGGFVGYNAGSTVTNSYSIGNATGGTNSNYVGGFIGVNDVAATVSNCYSTGSVGGSTNVGGVIGYNNHAVTALFWDTNTSGTNTGIGGGTVTTGPTGEPTATMKTPATFTNAGWSAAIWKFASGSYPKLQWQP
;
A
#
# COMPACT_ATOMS: atom_id res chain seq x y z
N MET A 1 -12.27 28.19 7.36
CA MET A 1 -11.40 28.59 8.50
C MET A 1 -10.01 28.77 7.95
N THR A 2 -9.27 29.84 8.28
CA THR A 2 -7.89 30.02 7.78
C THR A 2 -6.93 29.96 8.95
N ILE A 3 -5.97 29.03 8.91
CA ILE A 3 -4.88 28.92 9.90
C ILE A 3 -3.57 28.98 9.12
N ASN A 4 -3.07 30.19 8.88
CA ASN A 4 -1.79 30.40 8.22
C ASN A 4 -0.78 30.85 9.27
N LEU A 5 -0.15 29.87 9.91
CA LEU A 5 0.94 30.14 10.85
C LEU A 5 2.27 30.22 10.08
N PRO A 6 3.27 30.94 10.60
CA PRO A 6 4.59 30.97 9.99
C PRO A 6 5.12 29.55 9.73
N SER A 7 5.96 29.39 8.70
CA SER A 7 6.63 28.12 8.37
C SER A 7 7.61 27.62 9.44
N SER A 8 7.63 28.24 10.62
CA SER A 8 8.38 27.83 11.81
C SER A 8 7.50 27.17 12.88
N THR A 9 6.17 27.23 12.75
CA THR A 9 5.25 26.74 13.80
C THR A 9 4.93 25.27 13.61
N ASN A 10 5.14 24.50 14.67
CA ASN A 10 4.79 23.08 14.78
C ASN A 10 3.45 22.90 15.50
N GLY A 11 2.82 21.74 15.36
CA GLY A 11 1.58 21.42 16.06
C GLY A 11 0.46 22.33 15.58
N VAL A 12 0.20 22.33 14.27
CA VAL A 12 -0.80 23.22 13.67
C VAL A 12 -2.11 22.47 13.47
N GLY A 13 -3.19 23.04 13.97
CA GLY A 13 -4.57 22.57 13.81
C GLY A 13 -5.53 23.41 14.63
N LEU A 14 -6.82 23.08 14.63
CA LEU A 14 -7.79 23.69 15.57
C LEU A 14 -7.33 23.55 17.02
N PHE A 15 -6.73 22.40 17.33
CA PHE A 15 -5.94 22.18 18.54
C PHE A 15 -4.52 21.79 18.13
N GLY A 16 -3.53 22.52 18.64
CA GLY A 16 -2.14 22.21 18.32
C GLY A 16 -1.69 20.90 18.95
N ASP A 17 -1.91 20.77 20.25
CA ASP A 17 -1.56 19.61 21.05
C ASP A 17 -2.74 19.17 21.93
N ILE A 18 -2.95 17.87 22.04
CA ILE A 18 -3.92 17.29 22.99
C ILE A 18 -3.28 16.19 23.85
N ASN A 19 -3.71 16.08 25.10
CA ASN A 19 -3.24 15.08 26.06
C ASN A 19 -4.40 14.62 26.95
N GLY A 20 -4.68 13.31 26.99
CA GLY A 20 -5.81 12.72 27.72
C GLY A 20 -7.18 13.22 27.27
N ALA A 21 -7.27 13.83 26.08
CA ALA A 21 -8.46 14.52 25.62
C ALA A 21 -9.30 13.65 24.68
N THR A 22 -10.61 13.86 24.71
CA THR A 22 -11.54 13.32 23.71
C THR A 22 -12.07 14.45 22.84
N ILE A 23 -11.82 14.36 21.54
CA ILE A 23 -12.27 15.29 20.51
C ILE A 23 -13.27 14.54 19.64
N THR A 24 -14.51 15.02 19.58
CA THR A 24 -15.58 14.31 18.87
C THR A 24 -16.46 15.23 18.05
N GLY A 25 -16.85 14.79 16.85
CA GLY A 25 -17.88 15.45 16.04
C GLY A 25 -17.44 16.78 15.43
N ILE A 26 -16.13 17.02 15.27
CA ILE A 26 -15.62 18.28 14.71
C ILE A 26 -15.51 18.18 13.18
N GLY A 27 -16.25 19.05 12.51
CA GLY A 27 -16.13 19.30 11.08
C GLY A 27 -15.44 20.63 10.80
N VAL A 28 -14.31 20.61 10.09
CA VAL A 28 -13.64 21.82 9.62
C VAL A 28 -13.72 21.91 8.11
N THR A 29 -14.40 22.94 7.60
CA THR A 29 -14.64 23.13 6.17
C THR A 29 -14.04 24.43 5.66
N ASN A 30 -13.78 24.46 4.34
CA ASN A 30 -13.10 25.58 3.68
C ASN A 30 -11.82 25.93 4.44
N VAL A 31 -11.05 24.90 4.80
CA VAL A 31 -9.78 25.12 5.49
C VAL A 31 -8.71 25.55 4.50
N ASN A 32 -7.91 26.52 4.88
CA ASN A 32 -6.63 26.82 4.24
C ASN A 32 -5.61 26.89 5.37
N ILE A 33 -4.84 25.81 5.52
CA ILE A 33 -3.94 25.61 6.65
C ILE A 33 -2.52 25.50 6.13
N THR A 34 -1.63 26.30 6.69
CA THR A 34 -0.18 26.20 6.45
C THR A 34 0.55 26.10 7.79
N GLY A 35 1.44 25.12 7.91
CA GLY A 35 2.30 24.92 9.08
C GLY A 35 3.65 24.30 8.71
N LYS A 36 4.50 24.03 9.72
CA LYS A 36 5.77 23.33 9.53
C LYS A 36 5.64 21.84 9.83
N ASP A 37 5.82 21.42 11.08
CA ASP A 37 5.77 20.01 11.45
C ASP A 37 4.48 19.70 12.23
N ARG A 38 3.92 18.50 12.06
CA ARG A 38 2.72 18.02 12.77
C ARG A 38 1.52 18.91 12.48
N VAL A 39 1.09 18.87 11.22
CA VAL A 39 0.02 19.71 10.70
C VAL A 39 -1.21 18.84 10.46
N GLY A 40 -2.31 19.14 11.13
CA GLY A 40 -3.62 18.52 10.89
C GLY A 40 -4.72 19.58 10.91
N ALA A 41 -5.85 19.35 10.23
CA ALA A 41 -6.91 20.35 10.26
C ALA A 41 -7.58 20.46 11.64
N VAL A 42 -7.70 19.33 12.34
CA VAL A 42 -8.30 19.28 13.67
C VAL A 42 -7.20 19.30 14.73
N ILE A 43 -6.25 18.38 14.64
CA ILE A 43 -5.21 18.16 15.66
C ILE A 43 -3.82 18.22 15.02
N GLY A 44 -2.91 19.00 15.59
CA GLY A 44 -1.50 18.92 15.23
C GLY A 44 -0.87 17.62 15.76
N ASN A 45 -0.97 17.41 17.08
CA ASN A 45 -0.24 16.35 17.79
C ASN A 45 -1.05 15.74 18.96
N THR A 46 -0.95 14.42 19.15
CA THR A 46 -1.53 13.70 20.29
C THR A 46 -0.46 13.14 21.22
N TYR A 47 -0.62 13.38 22.53
CA TYR A 47 0.27 12.85 23.57
C TYR A 47 -0.12 11.45 24.05
N SER A 48 -0.84 11.34 25.17
CA SER A 48 -1.23 10.06 25.77
C SER A 48 -2.75 9.95 25.82
N ASN A 49 -3.29 8.75 25.61
CA ASN A 49 -4.70 8.42 25.83
C ASN A 49 -5.69 9.41 25.18
N CYS A 50 -5.36 9.92 24.00
CA CYS A 50 -6.23 10.83 23.26
C CYS A 50 -7.19 10.04 22.38
N THR A 51 -8.44 10.47 22.29
CA THR A 51 -9.41 9.93 21.33
C THR A 51 -9.88 11.04 20.41
N VAL A 52 -9.71 10.86 19.09
CA VAL A 52 -10.23 11.76 18.06
C VAL A 52 -11.22 10.97 17.23
N THR A 53 -12.51 11.33 17.27
CA THR A 53 -13.54 10.52 16.63
C THR A 53 -14.61 11.30 15.90
N ASN A 54 -15.15 10.75 14.81
CA ASN A 54 -16.22 11.35 14.01
C ASN A 54 -15.87 12.79 13.55
N CYS A 55 -14.59 13.02 13.23
CA CYS A 55 -14.11 14.32 12.77
C CYS A 55 -13.89 14.31 11.26
N TYR A 56 -14.07 15.47 10.62
CA TYR A 56 -13.83 15.59 9.18
C TYR A 56 -13.21 16.92 8.74
N ALA A 57 -12.50 16.88 7.62
CA ALA A 57 -11.81 18.05 7.05
C ALA A 57 -12.06 18.19 5.54
N VAL A 58 -12.31 19.43 5.11
CA VAL A 58 -12.49 19.83 3.69
C VAL A 58 -11.72 21.12 3.43
N GLY A 59 -10.84 21.12 2.43
CA GLY A 59 -10.07 22.30 2.02
C GLY A 59 -8.65 21.96 1.57
N SER A 60 -7.69 22.82 1.89
CA SER A 60 -6.27 22.67 1.59
C SER A 60 -5.45 22.71 2.87
N ILE A 61 -4.54 21.76 3.01
CA ILE A 61 -3.64 21.62 4.17
C ILE A 61 -2.23 21.43 3.63
N THR A 62 -1.34 22.32 4.02
CA THR A 62 0.06 22.33 3.59
C THR A 62 0.96 22.31 4.81
N GLY A 63 1.88 21.36 4.87
CA GLY A 63 2.91 21.30 5.89
C GLY A 63 4.28 20.96 5.32
N HIS A 64 5.28 20.87 6.21
CA HIS A 64 6.59 20.33 5.90
C HIS A 64 6.64 18.84 6.29
N SER A 65 6.58 18.50 7.57
CA SER A 65 6.65 17.10 8.04
C SER A 65 5.40 16.69 8.82
N ASP A 66 5.02 15.42 8.75
CA ASP A 66 3.93 14.82 9.53
C ASP A 66 2.61 15.56 9.29
N VAL A 67 2.14 15.49 8.05
CA VAL A 67 0.98 16.25 7.57
C VAL A 67 -0.20 15.31 7.38
N GLY A 68 -1.29 15.55 8.11
CA GLY A 68 -2.54 14.80 8.02
C GLY A 68 -3.72 15.67 7.65
N GLY A 69 -4.74 15.08 7.03
CA GLY A 69 -6.02 15.79 6.85
C GLY A 69 -6.72 16.13 8.17
N ILE A 70 -6.59 15.26 9.17
CA ILE A 70 -7.21 15.41 10.50
C ILE A 70 -6.16 15.58 11.58
N VAL A 71 -5.18 14.66 11.63
CA VAL A 71 -4.14 14.63 12.67
C VAL A 71 -2.75 14.63 12.03
N GLY A 72 -1.89 15.57 12.42
CA GLY A 72 -0.49 15.56 11.97
C GLY A 72 0.28 14.35 12.51
N TYR A 73 0.36 14.24 13.84
CA TYR A 73 1.10 13.20 14.53
C TYR A 73 0.26 12.52 15.62
N ASN A 74 0.05 11.21 15.48
CA ASN A 74 -0.60 10.35 16.44
C ASN A 74 0.43 9.44 17.15
N GLY A 75 1.05 9.88 18.26
CA GLY A 75 1.86 8.93 19.05
C GLY A 75 3.08 9.46 19.79
N GLU A 76 3.02 10.63 20.45
CA GLU A 76 4.10 10.99 21.39
C GLU A 76 4.11 10.04 22.60
N SER A 77 3.02 9.31 22.83
CA SER A 77 2.86 8.28 23.86
C SER A 77 1.81 7.23 23.46
N THR A 78 1.43 6.36 24.40
CA THR A 78 0.56 5.21 24.15
C THR A 78 -0.94 5.54 24.24
N GLY A 79 -1.75 4.68 23.63
CA GLY A 79 -3.20 4.64 23.84
C GLY A 79 -4.00 5.69 23.04
N ASN A 80 -3.42 6.30 22.00
CA ASN A 80 -4.15 7.25 21.18
C ASN A 80 -4.97 6.53 20.10
N ALA A 81 -6.21 6.99 19.89
CA ALA A 81 -7.16 6.39 18.95
C ALA A 81 -7.77 7.45 18.02
N ILE A 82 -7.56 7.27 16.72
CA ILE A 82 -8.19 8.06 15.65
C ILE A 82 -9.23 7.18 14.97
N VAL A 83 -10.52 7.51 15.16
CA VAL A 83 -11.62 6.57 14.86
C VAL A 83 -12.75 7.23 14.09
N ASN A 84 -13.20 6.64 12.98
CA ASN A 84 -14.30 7.17 12.17
C ASN A 84 -14.04 8.61 11.66
N CYS A 85 -12.80 8.95 11.36
CA CYS A 85 -12.42 10.26 10.86
C CYS A 85 -12.22 10.24 9.35
N ASN A 86 -12.56 11.32 8.66
CA ASN A 86 -12.39 11.38 7.22
C ASN A 86 -11.90 12.72 6.69
N SER A 87 -11.26 12.70 5.53
CA SER A 87 -10.78 13.90 4.87
C SER A 87 -11.17 13.86 3.39
N THR A 88 -11.62 14.99 2.87
CA THR A 88 -11.67 15.26 1.42
C THR A 88 -10.70 16.39 1.06
N ALA A 89 -9.82 16.77 1.99
CA ALA A 89 -8.90 17.87 1.81
C ALA A 89 -7.74 17.47 0.89
N ASN A 90 -7.20 18.44 0.16
CA ASN A 90 -5.92 18.30 -0.52
C ASN A 90 -4.82 18.48 0.52
N VAL A 91 -3.98 17.46 0.69
CA VAL A 91 -2.92 17.41 1.71
C VAL A 91 -1.57 17.38 1.02
N THR A 92 -0.78 18.43 1.22
CA THR A 92 0.57 18.56 0.64
C THR A 92 1.61 18.63 1.75
N GLY A 93 2.66 17.83 1.64
CA GLY A 93 3.80 17.88 2.56
C GLY A 93 5.14 17.63 1.90
N PHE A 94 6.21 17.90 2.65
CA PHE A 94 7.56 17.50 2.28
C PHE A 94 7.81 16.04 2.66
N SER A 95 7.55 15.66 3.91
CA SER A 95 7.75 14.32 4.47
C SER A 95 6.53 13.83 5.26
N ASN A 96 6.32 12.51 5.31
CA ASN A 96 5.24 11.84 6.05
C ASN A 96 3.86 12.48 5.86
N VAL A 97 3.20 12.15 4.75
CA VAL A 97 1.92 12.78 4.39
C VAL A 97 0.84 11.73 4.33
N GLY A 98 -0.21 11.93 5.12
CA GLY A 98 -1.41 11.10 5.10
C GLY A 98 -2.64 11.92 4.76
N GLY A 99 -3.54 11.38 3.95
CA GLY A 99 -4.82 12.06 3.70
C GLY A 99 -5.66 12.23 4.98
N VAL A 100 -5.44 11.41 6.02
CA VAL A 100 -6.10 11.56 7.33
C VAL A 100 -5.09 11.79 8.45
N VAL A 101 -4.04 10.96 8.54
CA VAL A 101 -3.04 11.00 9.61
C VAL A 101 -1.63 11.07 9.02
N GLY A 102 -0.81 12.07 9.34
CA GLY A 102 0.56 12.13 8.85
C GLY A 102 1.39 10.95 9.34
N VAL A 103 1.44 10.78 10.66
CA VAL A 103 2.18 9.69 11.33
C VAL A 103 1.31 9.00 12.38
N ASN A 104 1.26 7.67 12.33
CA ASN A 104 0.86 6.82 13.45
C ASN A 104 2.14 6.30 14.12
N GLY A 105 2.58 6.98 15.17
CA GLY A 105 3.93 6.95 15.74
C GLY A 105 4.35 5.62 16.36
N ASN A 106 5.57 5.56 16.92
CA ASN A 106 6.26 4.31 17.31
C ASN A 106 5.91 3.78 18.71
N THR A 107 5.19 4.57 19.51
CA THR A 107 4.79 4.17 20.86
C THR A 107 3.62 3.20 20.78
N ALA A 108 3.64 2.14 21.60
CA ALA A 108 2.68 1.06 21.51
C ALA A 108 1.22 1.52 21.71
N ASN A 109 0.27 0.74 21.16
CA ASN A 109 -1.18 0.89 21.36
C ASN A 109 -1.80 2.17 20.75
N ASN A 110 -1.17 2.75 19.73
CA ASN A 110 -1.82 3.77 18.91
C ASN A 110 -2.62 3.12 17.77
N ALA A 111 -3.80 3.66 17.44
CA ALA A 111 -4.67 3.08 16.44
C ALA A 111 -5.30 4.12 15.52
N VAL A 112 -5.36 3.78 14.23
CA VAL A 112 -6.16 4.47 13.22
C VAL A 112 -7.17 3.48 12.68
N SER A 113 -8.46 3.70 12.95
CA SER A 113 -9.51 2.76 12.58
C SER A 113 -10.73 3.41 11.95
N ASN A 114 -11.35 2.72 10.99
CA ASN A 114 -12.52 3.22 10.25
C ASN A 114 -12.30 4.62 9.65
N CYS A 115 -11.05 4.95 9.30
CA CYS A 115 -10.70 6.26 8.80
C CYS A 115 -10.54 6.24 7.29
N TYR A 116 -10.89 7.34 6.62
CA TYR A 116 -10.81 7.35 5.17
C TYR A 116 -10.51 8.70 4.52
N ASN A 117 -9.76 8.65 3.43
CA ASN A 117 -9.61 9.77 2.50
C ASN A 117 -10.56 9.57 1.33
N ASN A 118 -11.52 10.49 1.18
CA ASN A 118 -12.55 10.41 0.16
C ASN A 118 -12.31 11.44 -0.94
N GLY A 119 -11.43 11.09 -1.89
CA GLY A 119 -11.14 11.91 -3.06
C GLY A 119 -10.17 13.07 -2.84
N GLY A 120 -9.65 13.28 -1.62
CA GLY A 120 -8.62 14.28 -1.36
C GLY A 120 -7.29 13.90 -2.02
N ILE A 121 -6.63 14.84 -2.70
CA ILE A 121 -5.32 14.60 -3.32
C ILE A 121 -4.25 14.64 -2.22
N VAL A 122 -3.38 13.64 -2.19
CA VAL A 122 -2.26 13.58 -1.23
C VAL A 122 -0.94 13.67 -1.99
N THR A 123 -0.12 14.67 -1.68
CA THR A 123 1.13 14.93 -2.40
C THR A 123 2.32 15.08 -1.46
N GLY A 124 3.37 14.29 -1.71
CA GLY A 124 4.68 14.40 -1.07
C GLY A 124 5.73 14.97 -2.01
N THR A 125 6.64 15.79 -1.48
CA THR A 125 7.64 16.49 -2.31
C THR A 125 9.09 16.12 -1.99
N ALA A 126 9.38 15.48 -0.86
CA ALA A 126 10.75 15.03 -0.57
C ALA A 126 11.10 13.70 -1.26
N SER A 127 12.38 13.55 -1.60
CA SER A 127 12.96 12.32 -2.16
C SER A 127 13.07 11.16 -1.16
N SER A 128 12.63 11.35 0.10
CA SER A 128 12.64 10.33 1.16
C SER A 128 11.30 10.26 1.92
N ALA A 129 10.22 10.74 1.31
CA ALA A 129 8.93 10.85 1.98
C ALA A 129 8.11 9.55 1.98
N ALA A 130 7.41 9.29 3.09
CA ALA A 130 6.36 8.27 3.19
C ALA A 130 4.99 8.91 2.96
N ILE A 131 4.31 8.56 1.87
CA ILE A 131 3.06 9.18 1.44
C ILE A 131 1.97 8.13 1.34
N GLY A 132 0.88 8.31 2.09
CA GLY A 132 -0.26 7.41 2.10
C GLY A 132 -1.59 8.13 1.94
N GLY A 133 -2.55 7.50 1.28
CA GLY A 133 -3.88 8.06 1.17
C GLY A 133 -4.59 8.22 2.53
N VAL A 134 -4.29 7.38 3.53
CA VAL A 134 -4.79 7.56 4.90
C VAL A 134 -3.65 7.89 5.86
N VAL A 135 -2.57 7.12 5.86
CA VAL A 135 -1.44 7.29 6.79
C VAL A 135 -0.12 7.43 6.05
N GLY A 136 0.67 8.47 6.31
CA GLY A 136 2.01 8.58 5.72
C GLY A 136 2.94 7.48 6.23
N TYR A 137 3.21 7.48 7.54
CA TYR A 137 4.02 6.48 8.23
C TYR A 137 3.22 5.77 9.33
N ASN A 138 3.24 4.43 9.34
CA ASN A 138 2.56 3.61 10.33
C ASN A 138 3.51 2.69 11.08
N ALA A 139 3.57 2.83 12.41
CA ALA A 139 4.27 1.90 13.30
C ALA A 139 3.34 1.15 14.28
N ASN A 140 2.02 1.38 14.20
CA ASN A 140 1.03 0.63 14.98
C ASN A 140 -0.11 0.10 14.08
N SER A 141 -1.37 0.18 14.51
CA SER A 141 -2.49 -0.45 13.80
C SER A 141 -3.22 0.55 12.89
N VAL A 142 -3.44 0.13 11.64
CA VAL A 142 -4.37 0.72 10.67
C VAL A 142 -5.39 -0.34 10.29
N THR A 143 -6.66 -0.15 10.65
CA THR A 143 -7.69 -1.20 10.50
C THR A 143 -9.01 -0.65 9.95
N THR A 144 -9.58 -1.33 8.96
CA THR A 144 -10.85 -0.93 8.32
C THR A 144 -10.78 0.48 7.71
N CYS A 145 -9.63 0.85 7.17
CA CYS A 145 -9.41 2.16 6.56
C CYS A 145 -9.47 2.09 5.04
N TYR A 146 -9.81 3.20 4.39
CA TYR A 146 -9.74 3.26 2.93
C TYR A 146 -9.35 4.61 2.34
N SER A 147 -8.81 4.58 1.13
CA SER A 147 -8.54 5.80 0.34
C SER A 147 -9.10 5.67 -1.07
N THR A 148 -9.77 6.71 -1.52
CA THR A 148 -10.20 6.87 -2.93
C THR A 148 -9.47 8.01 -3.64
N GLY A 149 -8.70 8.82 -2.90
CA GLY A 149 -7.97 9.96 -3.45
C GLY A 149 -6.65 9.56 -4.12
N THR A 150 -6.26 10.32 -5.14
CA THR A 150 -4.97 10.15 -5.84
C THR A 150 -3.81 10.47 -4.91
N VAL A 151 -2.78 9.63 -4.94
CA VAL A 151 -1.57 9.77 -4.12
C VAL A 151 -0.36 9.94 -5.03
N SER A 152 0.44 10.98 -4.79
CA SER A 152 1.66 11.25 -5.55
C SER A 152 2.87 11.58 -4.67
N GLY A 153 4.06 11.13 -5.09
CA GLY A 153 5.30 11.39 -4.36
C GLY A 153 6.56 10.84 -5.03
N TRP A 154 7.65 10.78 -4.26
CA TRP A 154 8.98 10.47 -4.80
C TRP A 154 9.69 9.28 -4.18
N HIS A 155 9.27 8.75 -3.03
CA HIS A 155 9.99 7.67 -2.36
C HIS A 155 9.10 6.49 -1.97
N GLN A 156 8.44 6.49 -0.80
CA GLN A 156 7.53 5.40 -0.40
C GLN A 156 6.08 5.85 -0.54
N VAL A 157 5.44 5.50 -1.65
CA VAL A 157 4.09 5.99 -1.98
C VAL A 157 3.11 4.82 -2.01
N GLY A 158 2.16 4.85 -1.09
CA GLY A 158 1.08 3.86 -1.00
C GLY A 158 -0.29 4.50 -1.17
N GLY A 159 -1.21 3.80 -1.82
CA GLY A 159 -2.59 4.29 -1.92
C GLY A 159 -3.28 4.42 -0.56
N LEU A 160 -2.90 3.61 0.44
CA LEU A 160 -3.38 3.73 1.83
C LEU A 160 -2.28 4.16 2.81
N VAL A 161 -1.13 3.48 2.80
CA VAL A 161 0.00 3.76 3.71
C VAL A 161 1.31 3.91 2.95
N GLY A 162 2.07 4.98 3.18
CA GLY A 162 3.37 5.17 2.55
C GLY A 162 4.40 4.14 3.04
N TRP A 163 4.70 4.18 4.34
CA TRP A 163 5.61 3.24 4.98
C TRP A 163 4.96 2.56 6.18
N ASN A 164 4.88 1.23 6.13
CA ASN A 164 4.37 0.39 7.19
C ASN A 164 5.49 -0.37 7.92
N VAL A 165 5.53 -0.23 9.25
CA VAL A 165 6.29 -1.05 10.21
C VAL A 165 5.34 -1.74 11.21
N GLY A 166 4.09 -1.27 11.28
CA GLY A 166 3.03 -1.86 12.11
C GLY A 166 2.13 -2.85 11.36
N SER A 167 0.85 -2.86 11.72
CA SER A 167 -0.17 -3.72 11.11
C SER A 167 -1.16 -2.93 10.26
N VAL A 168 -1.48 -3.46 9.09
CA VAL A 168 -2.56 -3.01 8.22
C VAL A 168 -3.52 -4.17 7.99
N SER A 169 -4.80 -3.98 8.32
CA SER A 169 -5.80 -5.04 8.15
C SER A 169 -7.17 -4.54 7.67
N ASN A 170 -7.90 -5.39 6.94
CA ASN A 170 -9.27 -5.10 6.48
C ASN A 170 -9.40 -3.77 5.75
N SER A 171 -8.36 -3.34 5.05
CA SER A 171 -8.23 -1.98 4.51
C SER A 171 -8.03 -2.00 3.01
N HIS A 172 -8.35 -0.91 2.33
CA HIS A 172 -8.22 -0.88 0.88
C HIS A 172 -7.91 0.48 0.28
N SER A 173 -7.42 0.48 -0.95
CA SER A 173 -7.25 1.71 -1.74
C SER A 173 -7.79 1.53 -3.14
N THR A 174 -8.58 2.50 -3.59
CA THR A 174 -9.04 2.60 -4.97
C THR A 174 -8.47 3.83 -5.69
N GLY A 175 -7.73 4.68 -4.97
CA GLY A 175 -7.08 5.85 -5.55
C GLY A 175 -5.83 5.47 -6.34
N ASP A 176 -5.60 6.17 -7.45
CA ASP A 176 -4.41 5.98 -8.26
C ASP A 176 -3.15 6.46 -7.53
N VAL A 177 -2.05 5.74 -7.74
CA VAL A 177 -0.74 6.03 -7.18
C VAL A 177 0.21 6.37 -8.32
N SER A 178 0.90 7.50 -8.21
CA SER A 178 1.90 7.93 -9.20
C SER A 178 3.18 8.39 -8.52
N VAL A 179 4.32 7.98 -9.08
CA VAL A 179 5.63 8.38 -8.59
C VAL A 179 6.52 8.92 -9.71
N GLY A 180 7.38 9.86 -9.34
CA GLY A 180 8.33 10.50 -10.25
C GLY A 180 9.45 9.57 -10.75
N ALA A 181 10.41 10.15 -11.47
CA ALA A 181 11.61 9.44 -11.91
C ALA A 181 12.54 9.12 -10.73
N SER A 182 13.30 8.02 -10.84
CA SER A 182 14.24 7.54 -9.81
C SER A 182 13.59 7.34 -8.43
N ASN A 183 12.33 6.88 -8.44
CA ASN A 183 11.60 6.55 -7.22
C ASN A 183 11.98 5.15 -6.70
N ASP A 184 11.93 5.00 -5.37
CA ASP A 184 12.22 3.74 -4.71
C ASP A 184 11.03 2.77 -4.68
N ASP A 185 9.92 3.11 -4.02
CA ASP A 185 8.86 2.15 -3.71
C ASP A 185 7.44 2.71 -3.92
N ALA A 186 6.68 2.14 -4.87
CA ALA A 186 5.27 2.46 -5.07
C ALA A 186 4.37 1.22 -5.00
N GLY A 187 3.30 1.32 -4.21
CA GLY A 187 2.30 0.25 -4.09
C GLY A 187 0.87 0.75 -4.07
N GLY A 188 -0.06 0.00 -4.65
CA GLY A 188 -1.47 0.41 -4.69
C GLY A 188 -2.11 0.49 -3.30
N LEU A 189 -1.61 -0.28 -2.31
CA LEU A 189 -2.00 -0.18 -0.91
C LEU A 189 -0.87 0.40 -0.06
N ILE A 190 0.33 -0.20 -0.13
CA ILE A 190 1.48 0.15 0.71
C ILE A 190 2.70 0.47 -0.16
N GLY A 191 3.37 1.60 0.03
CA GLY A 191 4.64 1.88 -0.66
C GLY A 191 5.72 0.88 -0.21
N ARG A 192 6.07 0.94 1.07
CA ARG A 192 7.06 0.05 1.70
C ARG A 192 6.52 -0.61 2.96
N ASN A 193 6.67 -1.92 3.06
CA ASN A 193 6.37 -2.73 4.23
C ASN A 193 7.69 -3.28 4.79
N ALA A 194 8.07 -2.87 6.01
CA ALA A 194 9.33 -3.24 6.64
C ALA A 194 9.10 -3.66 8.10
N SER A 195 9.31 -4.94 8.42
CA SER A 195 8.89 -5.55 9.68
C SER A 195 7.37 -5.48 9.96
N GLY A 196 6.57 -5.14 8.95
CA GLY A 196 5.15 -4.90 9.08
C GLY A 196 4.29 -6.08 8.62
N THR A 197 3.02 -6.04 8.99
CA THR A 197 2.01 -7.05 8.60
C THR A 197 0.90 -6.41 7.77
N VAL A 198 0.51 -7.07 6.68
CA VAL A 198 -0.61 -6.68 5.83
C VAL A 198 -1.55 -7.87 5.68
N SER A 199 -2.82 -7.72 6.04
CA SER A 199 -3.79 -8.81 5.97
C SER A 199 -5.17 -8.38 5.50
N ASN A 200 -5.88 -9.28 4.81
CA ASN A 200 -7.29 -9.07 4.42
C ASN A 200 -7.55 -7.73 3.74
N SER A 201 -6.63 -7.32 2.87
CA SER A 201 -6.59 -5.96 2.32
C SER A 201 -6.40 -5.99 0.81
N TYR A 202 -6.81 -4.93 0.13
CA TYR A 202 -6.75 -4.91 -1.33
C TYR A 202 -6.53 -3.53 -1.96
N SER A 203 -6.08 -3.53 -3.21
CA SER A 203 -5.94 -2.31 -4.02
C SER A 203 -6.57 -2.48 -5.40
N THR A 204 -7.20 -1.42 -5.89
CA THR A 204 -7.80 -1.39 -7.24
C THR A 204 -7.34 -0.21 -8.09
N GLY A 205 -6.76 0.84 -7.48
CA GLY A 205 -6.20 1.98 -8.20
C GLY A 205 -4.94 1.60 -8.99
N ALA A 206 -4.71 2.28 -10.11
CA ALA A 206 -3.51 2.04 -10.93
C ALA A 206 -2.25 2.55 -10.20
N VAL A 207 -1.11 1.90 -10.44
CA VAL A 207 0.20 2.27 -9.90
C VAL A 207 1.12 2.59 -11.06
N ALA A 208 1.57 3.84 -11.15
CA ALA A 208 2.40 4.34 -12.24
C ALA A 208 3.76 4.83 -11.73
N GLY A 209 4.82 4.14 -12.14
CA GLY A 209 6.22 4.53 -11.91
C GLY A 209 6.82 5.31 -13.07
N GLY A 210 7.58 6.36 -12.77
CA GLY A 210 8.39 7.10 -13.75
C GLY A 210 9.59 6.29 -14.27
N ASN A 211 10.47 6.96 -15.03
CA ASN A 211 11.72 6.32 -15.48
C ASN A 211 12.60 5.97 -14.28
N PHE A 212 13.32 4.86 -14.36
CA PHE A 212 14.21 4.39 -13.28
C PHE A 212 13.50 4.08 -11.96
N ALA A 213 12.19 3.77 -12.00
CA ALA A 213 11.49 3.31 -10.81
C ALA A 213 12.07 1.97 -10.34
N ILE A 214 12.31 1.85 -9.03
CA ILE A 214 12.95 0.66 -8.47
C ILE A 214 11.91 -0.43 -8.21
N ASN A 215 10.90 -0.17 -7.38
CA ASN A 215 9.94 -1.19 -6.96
C ASN A 215 8.50 -0.74 -7.15
N ILE A 216 7.80 -1.32 -8.13
CA ILE A 216 6.39 -1.04 -8.41
C ILE A 216 5.56 -2.30 -8.16
N GLY A 217 4.59 -2.22 -7.25
CA GLY A 217 3.69 -3.32 -6.92
C GLY A 217 2.22 -2.93 -7.00
N GLY A 218 1.36 -3.79 -7.53
CA GLY A 218 -0.08 -3.49 -7.52
C GLY A 218 -0.65 -3.38 -6.10
N LEU A 219 -0.15 -4.14 -5.13
CA LEU A 219 -0.49 -4.02 -3.70
C LEU A 219 0.62 -3.33 -2.90
N VAL A 220 1.84 -3.87 -2.96
CA VAL A 220 2.99 -3.39 -2.15
C VAL A 220 4.21 -3.17 -3.02
N GLY A 221 4.84 -1.99 -2.96
CA GLY A 221 6.08 -1.74 -3.70
C GLY A 221 7.21 -2.66 -3.21
N ASN A 222 7.55 -2.55 -1.93
CA ASN A 222 8.70 -3.22 -1.33
C ASN A 222 8.36 -3.89 0.01
N ASN A 223 8.58 -5.20 0.11
CA ASN A 223 8.25 -6.04 1.27
C ASN A 223 9.52 -6.67 1.86
N ILE A 224 9.98 -6.15 3.00
CA ILE A 224 11.31 -6.44 3.56
C ILE A 224 11.32 -6.65 5.07
N SER A 225 12.47 -7.07 5.60
CA SER A 225 12.75 -7.11 7.04
C SER A 225 11.78 -8.01 7.82
N SER A 226 11.56 -9.24 7.34
CA SER A 226 10.64 -10.19 7.97
C SER A 226 9.18 -9.73 8.00
N SER A 227 8.79 -8.95 6.99
CA SER A 227 7.39 -8.55 6.80
C SER A 227 6.51 -9.71 6.34
N THR A 228 5.19 -9.56 6.55
CA THR A 228 4.19 -10.53 6.10
C THR A 228 3.07 -9.88 5.31
N ILE A 229 2.66 -10.53 4.22
CA ILE A 229 1.44 -10.21 3.47
C ILE A 229 0.61 -11.48 3.36
N SER A 230 -0.66 -11.43 3.76
CA SER A 230 -1.52 -12.61 3.78
C SER A 230 -2.99 -12.31 3.47
N GLY A 231 -3.63 -13.14 2.65
CA GLY A 231 -5.06 -12.96 2.39
C GLY A 231 -5.37 -11.64 1.70
N CYS A 232 -4.58 -11.21 0.72
CA CYS A 232 -4.73 -9.91 0.07
C CYS A 232 -4.88 -10.04 -1.45
N TYR A 233 -5.38 -9.00 -2.11
CA TYR A 233 -5.45 -8.99 -3.58
C TYR A 233 -5.22 -7.62 -4.22
N SER A 234 -4.75 -7.60 -5.46
CA SER A 234 -4.67 -6.40 -6.30
C SER A 234 -5.40 -6.58 -7.62
N THR A 235 -6.08 -5.52 -8.06
CA THR A 235 -6.72 -5.45 -9.38
C THR A 235 -6.25 -4.28 -10.23
N GLY A 236 -5.58 -3.29 -9.61
CA GLY A 236 -5.01 -2.16 -10.31
C GLY A 236 -3.77 -2.56 -11.11
N ASN A 237 -3.57 -1.93 -12.27
CA ASN A 237 -2.39 -2.18 -13.11
C ASN A 237 -1.14 -1.59 -12.44
N ALA A 238 -0.04 -2.35 -12.49
CA ALA A 238 1.29 -1.91 -12.09
C ALA A 238 2.11 -1.61 -13.35
N THR A 239 2.35 -0.33 -13.62
CA THR A 239 3.08 0.14 -14.81
C THR A 239 4.29 0.96 -14.40
N ALA A 240 5.42 0.74 -15.05
CA ALA A 240 6.59 1.59 -14.93
C ALA A 240 7.09 2.02 -16.30
N ALA A 241 7.70 3.21 -16.38
CA ALA A 241 8.33 3.68 -17.60
C ALA A 241 9.67 2.95 -17.84
N ASN A 242 10.66 3.62 -18.45
CA ASN A 242 11.86 2.95 -18.94
C ASN A 242 12.89 2.69 -17.83
N THR A 243 13.70 1.64 -18.03
CA THR A 243 14.84 1.29 -17.17
C THR A 243 14.42 1.05 -15.71
N SER A 244 13.23 0.48 -15.51
CA SER A 244 12.71 0.19 -14.16
C SER A 244 13.20 -1.17 -13.68
N ALA A 245 13.44 -1.33 -12.38
CA ALA A 245 14.04 -2.54 -11.85
C ALA A 245 13.01 -3.67 -11.66
N SER A 246 12.08 -3.51 -10.72
CA SER A 246 11.19 -4.58 -10.24
C SER A 246 9.73 -4.18 -10.34
N ILE A 247 8.95 -4.92 -11.12
CA ILE A 247 7.53 -4.64 -11.37
C ILE A 247 6.73 -5.91 -11.13
N GLY A 248 5.83 -5.87 -10.14
CA GLY A 248 4.94 -6.97 -9.82
C GLY A 248 3.48 -6.55 -9.87
N GLY A 249 2.62 -7.39 -10.45
CA GLY A 249 1.17 -7.16 -10.37
C GLY A 249 0.66 -7.12 -8.91
N PHE A 250 1.39 -7.74 -7.97
CA PHE A 250 1.09 -7.73 -6.53
C PHE A 250 2.19 -7.05 -5.71
N VAL A 251 3.44 -7.56 -5.77
CA VAL A 251 4.58 -7.02 -5.03
C VAL A 251 5.74 -6.70 -5.96
N GLY A 252 6.33 -5.51 -5.89
CA GLY A 252 7.50 -5.16 -6.69
C GLY A 252 8.73 -5.98 -6.28
N TYR A 253 9.16 -5.83 -5.02
CA TYR A 253 10.32 -6.53 -4.45
C TYR A 253 9.96 -7.19 -3.12
N ASN A 254 10.24 -8.49 -3.00
CA ASN A 254 10.04 -9.27 -1.79
C ASN A 254 11.38 -9.84 -1.31
N ALA A 255 11.85 -9.43 -0.14
CA ALA A 255 13.13 -9.90 0.40
C ALA A 255 13.08 -10.20 1.91
N GLY A 256 13.55 -11.39 2.30
CA GLY A 256 13.53 -11.84 3.70
C GLY A 256 12.16 -11.81 4.33
N SER A 257 11.11 -11.92 3.52
CA SER A 257 9.72 -11.67 3.89
C SER A 257 8.79 -12.70 3.27
N THR A 258 7.55 -12.75 3.76
CA THR A 258 6.59 -13.81 3.45
C THR A 258 5.36 -13.24 2.74
N VAL A 259 4.98 -13.85 1.62
CA VAL A 259 3.73 -13.54 0.90
C VAL A 259 2.91 -14.82 0.76
N THR A 260 1.70 -14.83 1.30
CA THR A 260 0.85 -16.03 1.26
C THR A 260 -0.59 -15.74 0.90
N ASN A 261 -1.27 -16.75 0.36
CA ASN A 261 -2.73 -16.76 0.22
C ASN A 261 -3.26 -15.48 -0.45
N SER A 262 -2.66 -15.07 -1.57
CA SER A 262 -2.91 -13.76 -2.17
C SER A 262 -2.91 -13.82 -3.68
N TYR A 263 -3.52 -12.85 -4.35
CA TYR A 263 -3.59 -12.89 -5.82
C TYR A 263 -3.53 -11.53 -6.49
N SER A 264 -3.13 -11.52 -7.76
CA SER A 264 -3.19 -10.33 -8.62
C SER A 264 -3.96 -10.64 -9.91
N ILE A 265 -4.82 -9.69 -10.30
CA ILE A 265 -5.45 -9.69 -11.63
C ILE A 265 -5.04 -8.48 -12.47
N GLY A 266 -4.35 -7.50 -11.87
CA GLY A 266 -3.85 -6.33 -12.58
C GLY A 266 -2.66 -6.67 -13.48
N ASN A 267 -2.52 -5.96 -14.59
CA ASN A 267 -1.40 -6.13 -15.50
C ASN A 267 -0.10 -5.62 -14.87
N ALA A 268 1.03 -6.25 -15.22
CA ALA A 268 2.37 -5.80 -14.85
C ALA A 268 3.13 -5.42 -16.11
N THR A 269 3.50 -4.14 -16.26
CA THR A 269 4.11 -3.64 -17.50
C THR A 269 5.27 -2.70 -17.22
N GLY A 270 6.46 -3.05 -17.70
CA GLY A 270 7.63 -2.18 -17.74
C GLY A 270 7.91 -1.69 -19.15
N GLY A 271 8.37 -0.44 -19.27
CA GLY A 271 8.87 0.11 -20.52
C GLY A 271 10.20 -0.50 -20.96
N THR A 272 10.86 0.13 -21.92
CA THR A 272 12.15 -0.31 -22.47
C THR A 272 13.21 -0.48 -21.38
N ASN A 273 14.00 -1.55 -21.43
CA ASN A 273 15.03 -1.92 -20.46
C ASN A 273 14.53 -2.18 -19.03
N SER A 274 13.25 -2.55 -18.87
CA SER A 274 12.71 -2.99 -17.58
C SER A 274 12.81 -4.51 -17.46
N ASN A 275 13.54 -4.98 -16.44
CA ASN A 275 14.15 -6.31 -16.47
C ASN A 275 13.53 -7.35 -15.52
N TYR A 276 12.79 -6.96 -14.49
CA TYR A 276 12.21 -7.94 -13.56
C TYR A 276 10.70 -7.73 -13.45
N VAL A 277 9.96 -8.31 -14.40
CA VAL A 277 8.50 -8.13 -14.49
C VAL A 277 7.80 -9.45 -14.20
N GLY A 278 7.01 -9.49 -13.13
CA GLY A 278 6.21 -10.65 -12.76
C GLY A 278 4.73 -10.32 -12.65
N GLY A 279 3.86 -11.25 -13.08
CA GLY A 279 2.41 -11.07 -12.95
C GLY A 279 1.95 -11.02 -11.49
N PHE A 280 2.74 -11.58 -10.57
CA PHE A 280 2.54 -11.50 -9.13
C PHE A 280 3.69 -10.74 -8.45
N ILE A 281 4.93 -11.21 -8.55
CA ILE A 281 6.11 -10.62 -7.89
C ILE A 281 7.16 -10.19 -8.92
N GLY A 282 7.69 -8.97 -8.85
CA GLY A 282 8.82 -8.56 -9.70
C GLY A 282 10.08 -9.37 -9.35
N VAL A 283 10.55 -9.26 -8.11
CA VAL A 283 11.72 -9.98 -7.60
C VAL A 283 11.44 -10.63 -6.24
N ASN A 284 11.85 -11.89 -6.09
CA ASN A 284 11.80 -12.64 -4.83
C ASN A 284 13.23 -13.06 -4.40
N ASP A 285 13.75 -12.46 -3.33
CA ASP A 285 15.15 -12.61 -2.92
C ASP A 285 15.36 -12.73 -1.39
N VAL A 286 16.62 -12.84 -0.94
CA VAL A 286 17.06 -12.84 0.47
C VAL A 286 16.22 -13.77 1.37
N ALA A 287 16.15 -15.08 1.07
CA ALA A 287 15.38 -16.06 1.85
C ALA A 287 13.88 -15.73 1.97
N ALA A 288 13.31 -15.01 0.99
CA ALA A 288 11.89 -14.75 0.93
C ALA A 288 11.08 -16.00 0.56
N THR A 289 9.86 -16.09 1.09
CA THR A 289 8.93 -17.21 0.84
C THR A 289 7.63 -16.72 0.20
N VAL A 290 7.13 -17.50 -0.75
CA VAL A 290 5.87 -17.22 -1.45
C VAL A 290 5.09 -18.52 -1.56
N SER A 291 3.85 -18.53 -1.08
CA SER A 291 3.00 -19.72 -1.18
C SER A 291 1.52 -19.45 -1.34
N ASN A 292 0.84 -20.36 -2.03
CA ASN A 292 -0.61 -20.29 -2.26
C ASN A 292 -1.05 -18.96 -2.89
N CYS A 293 -0.38 -18.55 -3.97
CA CYS A 293 -0.71 -17.32 -4.68
C CYS A 293 -0.96 -17.56 -6.16
N TYR A 294 -1.69 -16.65 -6.79
CA TYR A 294 -1.88 -16.70 -8.24
C TYR A 294 -1.91 -15.34 -8.93
N SER A 295 -1.62 -15.34 -10.23
CA SER A 295 -1.72 -14.17 -11.12
C SER A 295 -2.54 -14.48 -12.36
N THR A 296 -3.24 -13.46 -12.87
CA THR A 296 -3.99 -13.54 -14.15
C THR A 296 -3.79 -12.33 -15.06
N GLY A 297 -3.17 -11.25 -14.59
CA GLY A 297 -2.89 -10.09 -15.43
C GLY A 297 -1.82 -10.37 -16.48
N SER A 298 -1.86 -9.63 -17.59
CA SER A 298 -0.84 -9.72 -18.64
C SER A 298 0.50 -9.16 -18.15
N VAL A 299 1.60 -9.75 -18.61
CA VAL A 299 2.96 -9.30 -18.27
C VAL A 299 3.70 -8.78 -19.50
N GLY A 300 4.37 -7.64 -19.34
CA GLY A 300 5.16 -7.01 -20.40
C GLY A 300 6.43 -6.38 -19.85
N GLY A 301 7.59 -6.73 -20.42
CA GLY A 301 8.90 -6.23 -20.00
C GLY A 301 9.97 -6.57 -21.03
N SER A 302 11.23 -6.21 -20.75
CA SER A 302 12.36 -6.42 -21.67
C SER A 302 13.07 -7.76 -21.44
N THR A 303 13.51 -8.01 -20.20
CA THR A 303 14.13 -9.28 -19.79
C THR A 303 13.44 -9.81 -18.53
N ASN A 304 13.77 -11.04 -18.16
CA ASN A 304 13.24 -11.81 -17.01
C ASN A 304 11.77 -11.53 -16.71
N VAL A 305 10.93 -11.82 -17.70
CA VAL A 305 9.47 -11.66 -17.64
C VAL A 305 8.83 -13.01 -17.30
N GLY A 306 8.11 -13.08 -16.17
CA GLY A 306 7.43 -14.30 -15.74
C GLY A 306 5.95 -14.08 -15.44
N GLY A 307 5.13 -15.07 -15.76
CA GLY A 307 3.69 -15.07 -15.49
C GLY A 307 3.38 -14.94 -14.00
N VAL A 308 4.25 -15.44 -13.12
CA VAL A 308 4.16 -15.26 -11.66
C VAL A 308 5.29 -14.37 -11.15
N ILE A 309 6.55 -14.75 -11.37
CA ILE A 309 7.71 -14.05 -10.81
C ILE A 309 8.68 -13.62 -11.91
N GLY A 310 9.12 -12.36 -11.91
CA GLY A 310 10.14 -11.90 -12.86
C GLY A 310 11.51 -12.55 -12.57
N TYR A 311 12.00 -12.42 -11.34
CA TYR A 311 13.27 -12.97 -10.89
C TYR A 311 13.15 -13.68 -9.53
N ASN A 312 13.61 -14.92 -9.43
CA ASN A 312 13.48 -15.72 -8.21
C ASN A 312 14.77 -16.45 -7.81
N ASN A 313 15.17 -16.29 -6.54
CA ASN A 313 16.31 -16.97 -5.95
C ASN A 313 15.95 -17.97 -4.83
N HIS A 314 14.68 -18.07 -4.44
CA HIS A 314 14.27 -18.83 -3.25
C HIS A 314 13.08 -19.74 -3.52
N ALA A 315 12.83 -20.68 -2.61
CA ALA A 315 11.77 -21.65 -2.76
C ALA A 315 10.38 -20.99 -2.77
N VAL A 316 9.55 -21.45 -3.70
CA VAL A 316 8.15 -21.03 -3.84
C VAL A 316 7.28 -22.27 -3.94
N THR A 317 6.04 -22.21 -3.45
CA THR A 317 5.16 -23.39 -3.39
C THR A 317 3.72 -23.07 -3.77
N ALA A 318 3.08 -23.98 -4.49
CA ALA A 318 1.66 -23.86 -4.88
C ALA A 318 1.31 -22.48 -5.48
N LEU A 319 2.16 -22.01 -6.40
CA LEU A 319 1.94 -20.77 -7.15
C LEU A 319 1.35 -21.10 -8.52
N PHE A 320 0.40 -20.29 -8.97
CA PHE A 320 -0.27 -20.50 -10.25
C PHE A 320 -0.29 -19.23 -11.11
N TRP A 321 -0.27 -19.37 -12.43
CA TRP A 321 -0.65 -18.29 -13.34
C TRP A 321 -1.51 -18.79 -14.49
N ASP A 322 -2.36 -17.90 -14.99
CA ASP A 322 -3.16 -18.15 -16.18
C ASP A 322 -2.33 -17.93 -17.45
N THR A 323 -2.05 -19.00 -18.18
CA THR A 323 -1.22 -18.96 -19.40
C THR A 323 -1.91 -18.31 -20.60
N ASN A 324 -3.24 -18.23 -20.60
CA ASN A 324 -3.99 -17.58 -21.68
C ASN A 324 -3.98 -16.06 -21.53
N THR A 325 -4.03 -15.55 -20.30
CA THR A 325 -4.16 -14.11 -20.02
C THR A 325 -2.83 -13.43 -19.70
N SER A 326 -1.84 -14.17 -19.20
CA SER A 326 -0.52 -13.61 -18.87
C SER A 326 0.25 -13.12 -20.09
N GLY A 327 -0.01 -13.68 -21.27
CA GLY A 327 0.81 -13.46 -22.46
C GLY A 327 2.17 -14.20 -22.43
N THR A 328 2.38 -15.12 -21.48
CA THR A 328 3.60 -15.93 -21.38
C THR A 328 3.36 -17.34 -20.83
N ASN A 329 4.11 -18.30 -21.38
CA ASN A 329 4.17 -19.68 -20.87
C ASN A 329 5.30 -19.88 -19.85
N THR A 330 6.03 -18.83 -19.49
CA THR A 330 7.14 -18.87 -18.53
C THR A 330 6.65 -18.37 -17.18
N GLY A 331 6.68 -19.21 -16.14
CA GLY A 331 6.24 -18.83 -14.79
C GLY A 331 7.23 -17.94 -14.05
N ILE A 332 8.52 -18.27 -14.14
CA ILE A 332 9.65 -17.53 -13.56
C ILE A 332 10.56 -17.04 -14.68
N GLY A 333 10.72 -15.73 -14.82
CA GLY A 333 11.49 -15.11 -15.91
C GLY A 333 13.01 -15.32 -15.81
N GLY A 334 13.55 -15.53 -14.60
CA GLY A 334 14.95 -15.87 -14.37
C GLY A 334 15.32 -16.01 -12.89
N GLY A 335 16.61 -16.14 -12.61
CA GLY A 335 17.16 -16.36 -11.25
C GLY A 335 17.67 -17.79 -11.04
N THR A 336 18.06 -18.11 -9.80
CA THR A 336 18.66 -19.42 -9.47
C THR A 336 17.64 -20.52 -9.22
N VAL A 337 16.37 -20.17 -8.94
CA VAL A 337 15.28 -21.12 -8.70
C VAL A 337 14.16 -20.84 -9.69
N THR A 338 14.04 -21.69 -10.71
CA THR A 338 13.11 -21.49 -11.84
C THR A 338 11.92 -22.46 -11.86
N THR A 339 11.83 -23.36 -10.87
CA THR A 339 10.73 -24.32 -10.71
C THR A 339 9.83 -23.96 -9.52
N GLY A 340 8.65 -24.58 -9.44
CA GLY A 340 7.70 -24.40 -8.33
C GLY A 340 6.33 -23.88 -8.79
N PRO A 341 6.25 -22.80 -9.59
CA PRO A 341 4.99 -22.34 -10.14
C PRO A 341 4.41 -23.30 -11.20
N THR A 342 3.08 -23.40 -11.27
CA THR A 342 2.34 -24.19 -12.26
C THR A 342 1.51 -23.27 -13.17
N GLY A 343 1.75 -23.35 -14.48
CA GLY A 343 1.03 -22.57 -15.47
C GLY A 343 -0.15 -23.35 -15.99
N GLU A 344 -1.35 -22.76 -15.91
CA GLU A 344 -2.59 -23.44 -16.28
C GLU A 344 -3.43 -22.56 -17.20
N PRO A 345 -4.10 -23.12 -18.22
CA PRO A 345 -5.07 -22.36 -19.01
C PRO A 345 -6.24 -21.87 -18.14
N THR A 346 -6.91 -20.81 -18.58
CA THR A 346 -8.08 -20.22 -17.90
C THR A 346 -9.13 -21.22 -17.43
N ALA A 347 -9.44 -22.23 -18.25
CA ALA A 347 -10.43 -23.25 -17.89
C ALA A 347 -9.99 -24.08 -16.66
N THR A 348 -8.71 -24.46 -16.60
CA THR A 348 -8.13 -25.21 -15.47
C THR A 348 -7.96 -24.31 -14.24
N MET A 349 -7.57 -23.05 -14.42
CA MET A 349 -7.52 -22.04 -13.34
C MET A 349 -8.90 -21.72 -12.73
N LYS A 350 -9.99 -22.11 -13.39
CA LYS A 350 -11.38 -21.99 -12.90
C LYS A 350 -11.95 -23.31 -12.39
N THR A 351 -11.10 -24.32 -12.25
CA THR A 351 -11.45 -25.64 -11.72
C THR A 351 -10.99 -25.75 -10.27
N PRO A 352 -11.89 -25.94 -9.28
CA PRO A 352 -11.53 -26.04 -7.86
C PRO A 352 -10.43 -27.06 -7.54
N ALA A 353 -10.48 -28.23 -8.20
CA ALA A 353 -9.53 -29.32 -7.97
C ALA A 353 -8.06 -28.92 -8.20
N THR A 354 -7.81 -27.97 -9.11
CA THR A 354 -6.49 -27.41 -9.41
C THR A 354 -5.80 -26.89 -8.14
N PHE A 355 -6.55 -26.21 -7.28
CA PHE A 355 -6.02 -25.57 -6.08
C PHE A 355 -6.12 -26.48 -4.85
N THR A 356 -7.22 -27.23 -4.70
CA THR A 356 -7.38 -28.13 -3.55
C THR A 356 -6.36 -29.27 -3.58
N ASN A 357 -6.02 -29.79 -4.77
CA ASN A 357 -4.98 -30.82 -4.92
C ASN A 357 -3.57 -30.26 -4.61
N ALA A 358 -3.38 -28.95 -4.75
CA ALA A 358 -2.17 -28.25 -4.34
C ALA A 358 -2.19 -27.84 -2.85
N GLY A 359 -3.18 -28.27 -2.08
CA GLY A 359 -3.27 -28.06 -0.63
C GLY A 359 -3.91 -26.75 -0.21
N TRP A 360 -4.56 -26.01 -1.12
CA TRP A 360 -5.24 -24.77 -0.74
C TRP A 360 -6.47 -25.07 0.11
N SER A 361 -6.55 -24.43 1.28
CA SER A 361 -7.63 -24.66 2.25
C SER A 361 -8.89 -23.86 1.93
N ALA A 362 -10.05 -24.53 1.99
CA ALA A 362 -11.36 -23.89 1.90
C ALA A 362 -11.66 -22.94 3.09
N ALA A 363 -10.87 -23.00 4.16
CA ALA A 363 -10.96 -22.03 5.25
C ALA A 363 -10.46 -20.63 4.86
N ILE A 364 -9.63 -20.54 3.82
CA ILE A 364 -9.04 -19.29 3.32
C ILE A 364 -9.64 -18.91 1.97
N TRP A 365 -9.93 -19.91 1.13
CA TRP A 365 -10.36 -19.73 -0.25
C TRP A 365 -11.81 -20.17 -0.48
N LYS A 366 -12.55 -19.39 -1.25
CA LYS A 366 -13.83 -19.73 -1.88
C LYS A 366 -13.55 -20.32 -3.24
N PHE A 367 -13.95 -21.58 -3.43
CA PHE A 367 -13.86 -22.26 -4.72
C PHE A 367 -15.25 -22.38 -5.35
N ALA A 368 -15.37 -21.96 -6.60
CA ALA A 368 -16.59 -22.11 -7.38
C ALA A 368 -16.21 -22.51 -8.82
N SER A 369 -16.85 -23.55 -9.35
CA SER A 369 -16.61 -23.99 -10.72
C SER A 369 -16.92 -22.85 -11.71
N GLY A 370 -16.01 -22.60 -12.65
CA GLY A 370 -16.15 -21.52 -13.63
C GLY A 370 -15.66 -20.14 -13.16
N SER A 371 -15.14 -20.04 -11.92
CA SER A 371 -14.55 -18.81 -11.37
C SER A 371 -13.15 -19.06 -10.81
N TYR A 372 -12.28 -18.05 -10.86
CA TYR A 372 -11.01 -18.10 -10.14
C TYR A 372 -11.27 -18.15 -8.62
N PRO A 373 -10.38 -18.78 -7.82
CA PRO A 373 -10.50 -18.77 -6.37
C PRO A 373 -10.55 -17.35 -5.82
N LYS A 374 -11.45 -17.11 -4.87
CA LYS A 374 -11.55 -15.83 -4.14
C LYS A 374 -11.23 -16.02 -2.67
N LEU A 375 -10.92 -14.94 -1.96
CA LEU A 375 -10.67 -15.04 -0.52
C LEU A 375 -12.00 -15.15 0.25
N GLN A 376 -12.01 -15.85 1.38
CA GLN A 376 -13.24 -16.07 2.17
C GLN A 376 -13.86 -14.77 2.68
N TRP A 377 -13.04 -13.80 3.06
CA TRP A 377 -13.51 -12.49 3.52
C TRP A 377 -13.97 -11.57 2.36
N GLN A 378 -13.60 -11.89 1.12
CA GLN A 378 -13.95 -11.07 -0.05
C GLN A 378 -15.46 -11.13 -0.30
N PRO A 379 -16.13 -10.00 -0.55
CA PRO A 379 -17.57 -9.93 -0.79
C PRO A 379 -18.03 -10.73 -2.01
#